data_AF-A0A970VXP7-F1
#
_entry.id   AF-A0A970VXP7-F1
#
_cell.length_a   1.000
_cell.length_b   1.000
_cell.length_c   1.000
_cell.angle_alpha   90.00
_cell.angle_beta   90.00
_cell.angle_gamma   90.00
#
_symmetry.space_group_name_H-M   'P 1'
#
loop_
_entity.id
_entity.type
_entity.pdbx_description
1 polymer ?
#
loop_
_entity_poly.entity_id
_entity_poly.type
_entity_poly.pdbx_seq_one_letter_code
_entity_poly.pdbx_strand_id
1 'polypeptide(L)' 'MADLSQENVIAPHETFGLYELLQLKNICALKASGLTGNVADPKLRLILESDLKMSQQQIRELKDLIQTSGCRKENKV' A
#
# COMPACT_ATOMS: atom_id res chain seq x y z
N MET A 1 19.65 -22.64 20.96
CA MET A 1 20.45 -21.84 20.03
C MET A 1 19.47 -21.18 19.08
N ALA A 2 19.25 -19.88 19.25
CA ALA A 2 18.38 -19.09 18.36
C ALA A 2 19.18 -18.78 17.10
N ASP A 3 18.76 -19.34 15.97
CA ASP A 3 19.33 -19.02 14.68
C ASP A 3 18.86 -17.62 14.25
N LEU A 4 19.85 -16.78 13.97
CA LEU A 4 19.73 -15.37 13.60
C LEU A 4 19.66 -15.29 12.07
N SER A 5 18.76 -14.44 11.56
CA SER A 5 18.63 -13.97 10.16
C SER A 5 17.50 -14.63 9.34
N GLN A 6 16.24 -14.38 9.74
CA GLN A 6 15.18 -14.31 8.72
C GLN A 6 15.42 -13.02 7.92
N GLU A 7 16.11 -13.10 6.78
CA GLU A 7 15.87 -12.11 5.73
C GLU A 7 14.37 -12.14 5.46
N ASN A 8 13.69 -11.02 5.71
CA ASN A 8 12.23 -10.88 5.63
C ASN A 8 11.81 -10.88 4.15
N VAL A 9 12.03 -12.01 3.47
CA VAL A 9 11.73 -12.22 2.07
C VAL A 9 10.23 -12.44 1.94
N ILE A 10 9.56 -11.48 1.33
CA ILE A 10 8.14 -11.58 1.03
C ILE A 10 7.93 -12.73 0.05
N ALA A 11 7.16 -13.73 0.48
CA ALA A 11 6.86 -14.90 -0.32
C ALA A 11 5.94 -14.53 -1.51
N PRO A 12 5.86 -15.37 -2.57
CA PRO A 12 5.02 -15.08 -3.72
C PRO A 12 3.53 -14.87 -3.39
N HIS A 13 2.99 -15.62 -2.42
CA HIS A 13 1.60 -15.47 -1.99
C HIS A 13 1.35 -14.15 -1.23
N GLU A 14 2.32 -13.71 -0.43
CA GLU A 14 2.29 -12.41 0.25
C GLU A 14 2.39 -11.28 -0.77
N THR A 15 3.25 -11.43 -1.78
CA THR A 15 3.37 -10.48 -2.90
C THR A 15 2.03 -10.29 -3.61
N PHE A 16 1.31 -11.38 -3.89
CA PHE A 16 -0.03 -11.33 -4.48
C PHE A 16 -1.01 -10.56 -3.58
N GLY A 17 -1.04 -10.87 -2.28
CA GLY A 17 -1.85 -10.13 -1.31
C GLY A 17 -1.53 -8.64 -1.23
N LEU A 18 -0.25 -8.25 -1.41
CA LEU A 18 0.15 -6.85 -1.48
C LEU A 18 -0.40 -6.15 -2.73
N TYR A 19 -0.42 -6.82 -3.88
CA TYR A 19 -1.03 -6.26 -5.10
C TYR A 19 -2.55 -6.11 -4.98
N GLU A 20 -3.22 -7.07 -4.35
CA GLU A 20 -4.66 -6.97 -4.06
C GLU A 20 -4.95 -5.80 -3.12
N LEU A 21 -4.16 -5.66 -2.06
CA LEU A 21 -4.30 -4.55 -1.11
C LEU A 21 -4.00 -3.19 -1.78
N LEU A 22 -3.00 -3.12 -2.65
CA LEU A 22 -2.68 -1.93 -3.44
C LEU A 22 -3.85 -1.54 -4.35
N GLN A 23 -4.46 -2.50 -5.06
CA GLN A 23 -5.65 -2.25 -5.87
C GLN A 23 -6.82 -1.73 -5.04
N LEU A 24 -7.12 -2.40 -3.94
CA LEU A 24 -8.18 -1.97 -3.02
C LEU A 24 -7.94 -0.53 -2.57
N LYS A 25 -6.70 -0.19 -2.19
CA LYS A 25 -6.41 1.15 -1.68
C LYS A 25 -6.48 2.24 -2.76
N ASN A 26 -6.09 1.92 -3.99
CA ASN A 26 -6.31 2.81 -5.13
C ASN A 26 -7.81 3.11 -5.35
N ILE A 27 -8.68 2.09 -5.27
CA ILE A 27 -10.13 2.25 -5.41
C ILE A 27 -10.68 3.15 -4.29
N CYS A 28 -10.25 2.92 -3.04
CA CYS A 28 -10.65 3.77 -1.91
C CYS A 28 -10.22 5.23 -2.10
N ALA A 29 -8.96 5.46 -2.48
CA ALA A 29 -8.44 6.81 -2.71
C ALA A 29 -9.20 7.53 -3.84
N LEU A 30 -9.50 6.83 -4.94
CA LEU A 30 -10.30 7.37 -6.04
C LEU A 30 -11.71 7.77 -5.57
N LYS A 31 -12.37 6.91 -4.79
CA LYS A 31 -13.70 7.21 -4.21
C LYS A 31 -13.65 8.41 -3.27
N ALA A 32 -12.68 8.46 -2.36
CA ALA A 32 -12.51 9.58 -1.44
C ALA A 32 -12.25 10.90 -2.19
N SER A 33 -11.39 10.87 -3.21
CA SER A 33 -11.11 12.03 -4.07
C SER A 33 -12.35 12.51 -4.82
N GLY A 34 -13.16 11.59 -5.37
CA GLY A 34 -14.40 11.93 -6.08
C GLY A 34 -15.48 12.53 -5.18
N LEU A 35 -15.56 12.06 -3.92
CA LEU A 35 -16.50 12.59 -2.94
C LEU A 35 -16.07 13.95 -2.37
N THR A 36 -14.77 14.15 -2.13
CA THR A 36 -14.23 15.37 -1.53
C THR A 36 -14.59 16.62 -2.35
N GLY A 37 -14.60 16.52 -3.68
CA GLY A 37 -14.96 17.64 -4.57
C GLY A 37 -16.44 18.04 -4.54
N ASN A 38 -17.33 17.18 -4.05
CA ASN A 38 -18.79 17.38 -4.11
C ASN A 38 -19.44 17.50 -2.73
N VAL A 39 -18.67 17.35 -1.64
CA VAL A 39 -19.22 17.33 -0.29
C VAL A 39 -19.42 18.76 0.24
N ALA A 40 -20.66 19.08 0.65
CA ALA A 40 -21.01 20.40 1.18
C ALA A 40 -20.64 20.55 2.67
N ASP A 41 -20.70 19.46 3.44
CA ASP A 41 -20.40 19.48 4.86
C ASP A 41 -18.89 19.63 5.10
N PRO A 42 -18.43 20.71 5.77
CA PRO A 42 -17.01 20.99 5.93
C PRO A 42 -16.30 20.00 6.84
N LYS A 43 -16.99 19.41 7.82
CA LYS A 43 -16.40 18.42 8.73
C LYS A 43 -16.15 17.10 8.01
N LEU A 44 -17.12 16.65 7.21
CA LEU A 44 -17.00 15.48 6.36
C LEU A 44 -15.91 15.68 5.30
N ARG A 45 -15.79 16.89 4.74
CA ARG A 45 -14.70 17.22 3.81
C ARG A 45 -13.33 17.02 4.46
N LEU A 46 -13.11 17.54 5.66
CA LEU A 46 -11.85 17.37 6.38
C LEU A 46 -11.52 15.90 6.66
N ILE A 47 -12.54 15.08 6.98
CA ILE A 47 -12.35 13.64 7.17
C ILE A 47 -11.90 12.98 5.86
N LEU A 48 -12.54 13.30 4.74
CA LEU A 48 -12.19 12.74 3.44
C LEU A 48 -10.81 13.21 2.95
N GLU A 49 -10.43 14.47 3.19
CA GLU A 49 -9.10 15.00 2.87
C GLU A 49 -8.01 14.29 3.69
N SER A 50 -8.26 14.05 4.98
CA SER A 50 -7.36 13.29 5.85
C SER A 50 -7.21 11.84 5.38
N ASP A 51 -8.31 11.17 5.06
CA ASP A 51 -8.29 9.79 4.53
C ASP A 51 -7.59 9.70 3.17
N LEU A 52 -7.77 10.70 2.30
CA LEU A 52 -7.08 10.75 1.01
C LEU A 52 -5.57 10.90 1.20
N LYS A 53 -5.13 11.80 2.10
CA LYS A 53 -3.71 11.98 2.42
C LYS A 53 -3.09 10.71 2.99
N MET A 54 -3.78 10.05 3.92
CA MET A 54 -3.34 8.77 4.50
C MET A 54 -3.28 7.68 3.43
N SER A 55 -4.30 7.58 2.57
CA SER A 55 -4.35 6.59 1.50
C SER A 55 -3.21 6.75 0.49
N GLN A 56 -2.88 7.99 0.11
CA GLN A 56 -1.75 8.27 -0.77
C GLN A 56 -0.41 7.83 -0.15
N GLN A 57 -0.24 8.00 1.17
CA GLN A 57 0.94 7.54 1.87
C GLN A 57 1.03 6.01 1.89
N GLN A 58 -0.06 5.34 2.25
CA GLN A 58 -0.12 3.87 2.28
C GLN A 58 0.09 3.25 0.88
N ILE A 59 -0.39 3.90 -0.18
CA ILE A 59 -0.14 3.46 -1.57
C ILE A 59 1.35 3.52 -1.90
N ARG A 60 2.08 4.54 -1.44
CA ARG A 60 3.55 4.61 -1.63
C ARG A 60 4.24 3.49 -0.89
N GLU A 61 3.92 3.31 0.39
CA GLU A 61 4.49 2.25 1.23
C GLU A 61 4.25 0.85 0.64
N LEU A 62 3.04 0.58 0.13
CA LEU A 62 2.72 -0.69 -0.53
C LEU A 62 3.51 -0.89 -1.81
N LYS A 63 3.72 0.17 -2.61
CA LYS A 63 4.55 0.09 -3.83
C LYS A 63 6.01 -0.20 -3.49
N ASP A 64 6.55 0.47 -2.47
CA ASP A 64 7.92 0.26 -2.00
C ASP A 64 8.09 -1.17 -1.49
N LEU A 65 7.11 -1.67 -0.72
CA LEU A 65 7.11 -3.05 -0.23
C LEU A 65 7.05 -4.07 -1.37
N ILE A 66 6.22 -3.84 -2.39
CA ILE A 66 6.16 -4.68 -3.58
C ILE A 66 7.48 -4.69 -4.36
N GLN A 67 8.20 -3.57 -4.43
CA GLN A 67 9.53 -3.53 -5.07
C GLN A 67 10.56 -4.38 -4.33
N THR A 68 10.43 -4.50 -3.00
CA THR A 68 11.27 -5.40 -2.20
C THR A 68 10.85 -6.87 -2.30
N SER A 69 9.59 -7.14 -2.63
CA SER A 69 9.08 -8.49 -2.86
C SER A 69 9.56 -9.01 -4.22
N GLY A 70 10.29 -10.12 -4.24
CA GLY A 70 10.79 -10.72 -5.48
C GLY A 70 12.26 -10.45 -5.84
N CYS A 71 13.04 -9.76 -5.00
CA CYS A 71 14.51 -9.76 -5.15
C CYS A 71 15.11 -11.12 -4.75
N ARG A 72 14.90 -12.16 -5.56
CA ARG A 72 15.84 -13.29 -5.62
C ARG A 72 17.11 -12.73 -6.25
N LYS A 73 18.15 -12.43 -5.46
CA LYS A 73 19.49 -12.21 -6.02
C LYS A 73 19.83 -13.48 -6.79
N GLU A 74 19.75 -13.43 -8.12
CA GLU A 74 20.32 -14.48 -8.96
C GLU A 74 21.83 -14.43 -8.72
N ASN A 75 22.31 -15.35 -7.86
CA ASN A 75 23.73 -15.65 -7.77
C ASN A 75 24.14 -16.21 -9.13
N LYS A 76 24.72 -15.34 -9.98
CA LYS A 76 25.50 -15.77 -11.14
C LYS A 76 26.68 -16.60 -10.62
N VAL A 77 26.61 -17.92 -10.85
CA VAL A 77 27.75 -18.84 -10.82
C VAL A 77 28.51 -18.69 -12.13
#